data_AF-A0A0D0D188-F1
#
_entry.id   AF-A0A0D0D188-F1
#
_cell.length_a   1.000
_cell.length_b   1.000
_cell.length_c   1.000
_cell.angle_alpha   90.00
_cell.angle_beta   90.00
_cell.angle_gamma   90.00
#
_symmetry.space_group_name_H-M   'P 1'
#
loop_
_entity.id
_entity.type
_entity.pdbx_description
1 polymer ?
#
loop_
_entity_poly.entity_id
_entity_poly.type
_entity_poly.pdbx_seq_one_letter_code
_entity_poly.pdbx_strand_id
1 'polypeptide(L)'
;YMELMRSISEDQIRKWSDKELQALRLRGKHLDIYTTKSEKAPSMADIQLSLMSTPSAEHGHSGSISWLTAGISIEDAQNLVREAVCQLPTDATATQKADVMAKQLALQSKVQKHQDEADSSMDGLDILEHCTPLEPIDYIGFLPSHYYGIEPLDGEDQDQEDEYIEGEDIEGVVPPEDVCIWMPSKLKLGRGKAVGLGYLVEEELQLCQGQASDSLARLRAALGNLAILYRQNL
;
A
#
# COMPACT_ATOMS: atom_id res chain seq x y z
N TYR A 1 21.27 -18.20 15.48
CA TYR A 1 20.89 -19.60 15.82
C TYR A 1 21.58 -20.08 17.10
N MET A 2 22.89 -19.88 17.26
CA MET A 2 23.64 -20.28 18.47
C MET A 2 23.20 -19.57 19.78
N GLU A 3 22.73 -18.32 19.73
CA GLU A 3 22.31 -17.58 20.93
C GLU A 3 20.95 -18.02 21.47
N LEU A 4 20.03 -18.46 20.60
CA LEU A 4 18.70 -18.94 21.01
C LEU A 4 18.80 -20.27 21.79
N MET A 5 19.79 -21.09 21.45
CA MET A 5 20.05 -22.37 22.13
C MET A 5 20.69 -22.21 23.50
N ARG A 6 21.22 -21.01 23.84
CA ARG A 6 21.81 -20.72 25.16
C ARG A 6 20.78 -20.28 26.20
N SER A 7 19.60 -19.82 25.78
CA SER A 7 18.54 -19.32 26.67
C SER A 7 17.42 -20.33 26.93
N ILE A 8 17.38 -21.43 26.18
CA ILE A 8 16.34 -22.46 26.28
C ILE A 8 16.86 -23.63 27.11
N SER A 9 16.23 -23.90 28.26
CA SER A 9 16.56 -25.05 29.12
C SER A 9 16.24 -26.38 28.42
N GLU A 10 17.05 -27.42 28.65
CA GLU A 10 16.82 -28.78 28.12
C GLU A 10 15.41 -29.33 28.45
N ASP A 11 14.86 -28.98 29.62
CA ASP A 11 13.51 -29.36 30.03
C ASP A 11 12.41 -28.74 29.16
N GLN A 12 12.63 -27.50 28.67
CA GLN A 12 11.73 -26.87 27.72
C GLN A 12 11.78 -27.55 26.36
N ILE A 13 12.97 -27.95 25.90
CA ILE A 13 13.14 -28.69 24.65
C ILE A 13 12.39 -30.03 24.74
N ARG A 14 12.61 -30.81 25.79
CA ARG A 14 11.89 -32.08 26.01
C ARG A 14 10.37 -31.89 26.03
N LYS A 15 9.89 -30.88 26.78
CA LYS A 15 8.46 -30.56 26.87
C LYS A 15 7.86 -30.14 25.53
N TRP A 16 8.61 -29.42 24.70
CA TRP A 16 8.16 -29.03 23.36
C TRP A 16 8.16 -30.21 22.40
N SER A 17 9.20 -31.06 22.43
CA SER A 17 9.26 -32.29 21.64
C SER A 17 8.14 -33.28 21.99
N ASP A 18 7.82 -33.46 23.28
CA ASP A 18 6.72 -34.33 23.71
C ASP A 18 5.36 -33.79 23.23
N LYS A 19 5.16 -32.48 23.34
CA LYS A 19 3.95 -31.80 22.83
C LYS A 19 3.84 -31.90 21.32
N GLU A 20 4.94 -31.73 20.60
CA GLU A 20 5.03 -31.89 19.15
C GLU A 20 4.69 -33.32 18.73
N LEU A 21 5.27 -34.33 19.38
CA LEU A 21 5.00 -35.73 19.10
C LEU A 21 3.53 -36.09 19.38
N GLN A 22 2.96 -35.54 20.45
CA GLN A 22 1.54 -35.70 20.78
C GLN A 22 0.63 -34.97 19.77
N ALA A 23 1.01 -33.77 19.33
CA ALA A 23 0.28 -32.99 18.33
C ALA A 23 0.26 -33.66 16.96
N LEU A 24 1.39 -34.23 16.53
CA LEU A 24 1.51 -34.96 15.27
C LEU A 24 0.71 -36.27 15.28
N ARG A 25 0.61 -36.94 16.44
CA ARG A 25 -0.22 -38.14 16.63
C ARG A 25 -1.72 -37.83 16.60
N LEU A 26 -2.16 -36.87 17.42
CA LEU A 26 -3.59 -36.60 17.62
C LEU A 26 -4.19 -35.72 16.51
N ARG A 27 -3.36 -34.90 15.84
CA ARG A 27 -3.73 -33.95 14.79
C ARG A 27 -4.89 -33.02 15.19
N GLY A 28 -5.41 -32.26 14.21
CA GLY A 28 -6.52 -31.32 14.41
C GLY A 28 -6.15 -30.22 15.40
N LYS A 29 -6.98 -30.04 16.44
CA LYS A 29 -6.82 -29.01 17.49
C LYS A 29 -5.50 -29.11 18.26
N HIS A 30 -4.81 -30.25 18.22
CA HIS A 30 -3.52 -30.40 18.89
C HIS A 30 -2.36 -29.77 18.10
N LEU A 31 -2.54 -29.47 16.82
CA LEU A 31 -1.58 -28.72 16.00
C LEU A 31 -1.56 -27.22 16.35
N ASP A 32 -2.47 -26.74 17.19
CA ASP A 32 -2.49 -25.37 17.74
C ASP A 32 -1.27 -25.06 18.62
N ILE A 33 -0.36 -26.02 18.83
CA ILE A 33 0.95 -25.73 19.43
C ILE A 33 1.87 -24.92 18.50
N TYR A 34 1.64 -25.00 17.19
CA TYR A 34 2.39 -24.24 16.19
C TYR A 34 1.74 -22.87 15.91
N THR A 35 0.55 -22.61 16.45
CA THR A 35 -0.11 -21.32 16.31
C THR A 35 0.36 -20.38 17.43
N THR A 36 0.80 -19.19 17.04
CA THR A 36 1.18 -18.14 17.99
C THR A 36 -0.08 -17.66 18.72
N LYS A 37 -0.16 -17.89 20.04
CA LYS A 37 -1.28 -17.43 20.88
C LYS A 37 -1.17 -15.94 21.22
N SER A 38 -0.94 -15.10 20.23
CA SER A 38 -1.05 -13.65 20.39
C SER A 38 -2.50 -13.23 20.22
N GLU A 39 -2.94 -12.25 21.01
CA GLU A 39 -4.21 -11.57 20.78
C GLU A 39 -4.25 -11.04 19.33
N LYS A 40 -5.34 -11.30 18.62
CA LYS A 40 -5.50 -10.84 17.24
C LYS A 40 -5.67 -9.33 17.29
N ALA A 41 -4.72 -8.59 16.71
CA ALA A 41 -4.86 -7.15 16.55
C ALA A 41 -6.14 -6.83 15.76
N PRO A 42 -6.85 -5.74 16.13
CA PRO A 42 -8.10 -5.38 15.47
C PRO A 42 -7.88 -5.18 13.96
N SER A 43 -8.88 -5.55 13.16
CA SER A 43 -8.87 -5.29 11.72
C SER A 43 -9.21 -3.83 11.43
N MET A 44 -8.97 -3.38 10.20
CA MET A 44 -9.41 -2.04 9.76
C MET A 44 -10.92 -1.87 9.93
N ALA A 45 -11.71 -2.92 9.64
CA ALA A 45 -13.16 -2.90 9.80
C ALA A 45 -13.59 -2.80 11.27
N ASP A 46 -12.89 -3.49 12.19
CA ASP A 46 -13.16 -3.40 13.62
C ASP A 46 -12.88 -1.98 14.14
N ILE A 47 -11.79 -1.37 13.67
CA ILE A 47 -11.41 0.01 14.03
C ILE A 47 -12.42 1.02 13.47
N GLN A 48 -12.83 0.88 12.20
CA GLN A 48 -13.89 1.70 11.60
C GLN A 48 -15.17 1.64 12.42
N LEU A 49 -15.63 0.43 12.76
CA LEU A 49 -16.84 0.25 13.56
C LEU A 49 -16.69 0.90 14.94
N SER A 50 -15.54 0.71 15.59
CA SER A 50 -15.25 1.33 16.89
C SER A 50 -15.29 2.85 16.81
N LEU A 51 -14.59 3.45 15.84
CA LEU A 51 -14.55 4.90 15.63
C LEU A 51 -15.93 5.49 15.33
N MET A 52 -16.73 4.81 14.50
CA MET A 52 -18.10 5.25 14.18
C MET A 52 -19.07 5.07 15.37
N SER A 53 -18.80 4.12 16.26
CA SER A 53 -19.66 3.80 17.42
C SER A 53 -19.35 4.66 18.65
N THR A 54 -18.17 5.28 18.73
CA THR A 54 -17.82 6.22 19.80
C THR A 54 -18.10 7.64 19.35
N PRO A 55 -19.26 8.24 19.68
CA PRO A 55 -19.50 9.65 19.40
C PRO A 55 -18.59 10.48 20.31
N SER A 56 -17.49 10.99 19.77
CA SER A 56 -16.72 12.04 20.45
C SER A 56 -17.56 13.32 20.44
N ALA A 57 -17.67 13.97 21.60
CA ALA A 57 -18.60 15.07 21.85
C ALA A 57 -18.29 16.37 21.07
N GLU A 58 -17.20 16.41 20.29
CA GLU A 58 -16.69 17.65 19.72
C GLU A 58 -16.86 17.78 18.19
N HIS A 59 -16.98 16.70 17.39
CA HIS A 59 -17.07 16.85 15.93
C HIS A 59 -17.94 15.78 15.23
N GLY A 60 -18.46 16.11 14.04
CA GLY A 60 -19.34 15.23 13.24
C GLY A 60 -18.59 14.10 12.52
N HIS A 61 -18.01 13.16 13.29
CA HIS A 61 -17.00 12.18 12.86
C HIS A 61 -17.44 11.09 11.86
N SER A 62 -18.73 10.96 11.53
CA SER A 62 -19.17 9.91 10.59
C SER A 62 -18.61 10.11 9.18
N GLY A 63 -18.54 11.38 8.72
CA GLY A 63 -18.03 11.72 7.39
C GLY A 63 -16.51 11.60 7.28
N SER A 64 -15.76 11.96 8.33
CA SER A 64 -14.29 11.91 8.31
C SER A 64 -13.76 10.49 8.18
N ILE A 65 -14.33 9.54 8.92
CA ILE A 65 -13.89 8.13 8.89
C ILE A 65 -14.14 7.52 7.51
N SER A 66 -15.30 7.80 6.90
CA SER A 66 -15.60 7.32 5.54
C SER A 66 -14.66 7.92 4.50
N TRP A 67 -14.35 9.21 4.63
CA TRP A 67 -13.45 9.92 3.73
C TRP A 67 -12.00 9.41 3.87
N LEU A 68 -11.49 9.23 5.10
CA LEU A 68 -10.17 8.64 5.35
C LEU A 68 -10.06 7.21 4.81
N THR A 69 -11.10 6.40 5.00
CA THR A 69 -11.14 5.04 4.46
C THR A 69 -11.12 5.05 2.93
N ALA A 70 -11.83 5.99 2.30
CA ALA A 70 -11.80 6.16 0.85
C ALA A 70 -10.40 6.55 0.37
N GLY A 71 -9.73 7.47 1.07
CA GLY A 71 -8.34 7.86 0.79
C GLY A 71 -7.36 6.69 0.85
N ILE A 72 -7.42 5.89 1.92
CA ILE A 72 -6.60 4.66 2.05
C ILE A 72 -6.89 3.68 0.90
N SER A 73 -8.16 3.51 0.52
CA SER A 73 -8.57 2.66 -0.60
C SER A 73 -8.05 3.17 -1.95
N ILE A 74 -7.92 4.49 -2.10
CA ILE A 74 -7.35 5.13 -3.29
C ILE A 74 -5.84 4.88 -3.33
N GLU A 75 -5.10 5.06 -2.23
CA GLU A 75 -3.65 4.75 -2.19
C GLU A 75 -3.38 3.28 -2.53
N ASP A 76 -4.20 2.35 -2.02
CA ASP A 76 -4.15 0.93 -2.39
C ASP A 76 -4.42 0.72 -3.90
N ALA A 77 -5.39 1.42 -4.47
CA ALA A 77 -5.70 1.36 -5.89
C ALA A 77 -4.59 1.97 -6.76
N GLN A 78 -3.95 3.05 -6.33
CA GLN A 78 -2.77 3.65 -6.99
C GLN A 78 -1.63 2.64 -7.08
N ASN A 79 -1.35 1.91 -5.99
CA ASN A 79 -0.32 0.86 -5.97
C ASN A 79 -0.65 -0.28 -6.95
N LEU A 80 -1.90 -0.71 -7.04
CA LEU A 80 -2.34 -1.75 -7.98
C LEU A 80 -2.26 -1.30 -9.45
N VAL A 81 -2.60 -0.05 -9.74
CA VAL A 81 -2.46 0.51 -11.10
C VAL A 81 -0.99 0.62 -11.46
N ARG A 82 -0.14 1.12 -10.56
CA ARG A 82 1.31 1.20 -10.78
C ARG A 82 1.92 -0.17 -11.05
N GLU A 83 1.53 -1.19 -10.28
CA GLU A 83 1.93 -2.57 -10.54
C GLU A 83 1.47 -3.04 -11.93
N ALA A 84 0.21 -2.78 -12.31
CA ALA A 84 -0.31 -3.17 -13.62
C ALA A 84 0.41 -2.49 -14.79
N VAL A 85 0.80 -1.23 -14.63
CA VAL A 85 1.62 -0.48 -15.60
C VAL A 85 3.02 -1.08 -15.68
N CYS A 86 3.67 -1.35 -14.55
CA CYS A 86 5.02 -1.95 -14.53
C CYS A 86 5.07 -3.37 -15.11
N GLN A 87 3.98 -4.14 -14.97
CA GLN A 87 3.89 -5.50 -15.51
C GLN A 87 3.46 -5.54 -16.99
N LEU A 88 3.20 -4.38 -17.61
CA LEU A 88 2.79 -4.30 -19.00
C LEU A 88 4.00 -4.59 -19.91
N PRO A 89 3.93 -5.60 -20.80
CA PRO A 89 5.02 -5.87 -21.74
C PRO A 89 5.24 -4.70 -22.71
N THR A 90 6.46 -4.52 -23.22
CA THR A 90 6.77 -3.53 -24.27
C THR A 90 5.87 -3.71 -25.50
N ASP A 91 5.60 -4.97 -25.88
CA ASP A 91 4.72 -5.34 -26.99
C ASP A 91 3.29 -5.66 -26.52
N ALA A 92 2.80 -4.96 -25.49
CA ALA A 92 1.47 -5.23 -24.95
C ALA A 92 0.36 -5.06 -26.00
N THR A 93 -0.53 -6.02 -26.00
CA THR A 93 -1.70 -6.04 -26.87
C THR A 93 -2.65 -4.87 -26.57
N ALA A 94 -3.43 -4.47 -27.57
CA ALA A 94 -4.44 -3.43 -27.41
C ALA A 94 -5.41 -3.73 -26.24
N THR A 95 -5.74 -5.00 -26.01
CA THR A 95 -6.59 -5.43 -24.89
C THR A 95 -5.94 -5.22 -23.54
N GLN A 96 -4.65 -5.54 -23.38
CA GLN A 96 -3.92 -5.30 -22.13
C GLN A 96 -3.77 -3.81 -21.84
N LYS A 97 -3.48 -3.00 -22.86
CA LYS A 97 -3.45 -1.53 -22.75
C LYS A 97 -4.81 -0.96 -22.37
N ALA A 98 -5.89 -1.47 -22.94
CA ALA A 98 -7.25 -1.07 -22.60
C ALA A 98 -7.63 -1.42 -21.16
N ASP A 99 -7.18 -2.57 -20.63
CA ASP A 99 -7.43 -2.93 -19.22
C ASP A 99 -6.72 -1.98 -18.24
N VAL A 100 -5.46 -1.64 -18.51
CA VAL A 100 -4.72 -0.65 -17.71
C VAL A 100 -5.41 0.72 -17.78
N MET A 101 -5.79 1.17 -18.98
CA MET A 101 -6.48 2.43 -19.16
C MET A 101 -7.84 2.45 -18.43
N ALA A 102 -8.59 1.34 -18.43
CA ALA A 102 -9.84 1.23 -17.68
C ALA A 102 -9.60 1.35 -16.17
N LYS A 103 -8.53 0.76 -15.64
CA LYS A 103 -8.14 0.89 -14.23
C LYS A 103 -7.72 2.33 -13.88
N GLN A 104 -6.96 2.98 -14.76
CA GLN A 104 -6.57 4.39 -14.62
C GLN A 104 -7.79 5.33 -14.59
N LEU A 105 -8.76 5.15 -15.49
CA LEU A 105 -10.00 5.95 -15.51
C LEU A 105 -10.86 5.75 -14.27
N ALA A 106 -10.98 4.51 -13.78
CA ALA A 106 -11.68 4.21 -12.55
C ALA A 106 -10.99 4.85 -11.33
N LEU A 107 -9.66 4.83 -11.31
CA LEU A 107 -8.86 5.48 -10.27
C LEU A 107 -9.02 7.01 -10.32
N GLN A 108 -8.92 7.62 -11.49
CA GLN A 108 -9.10 9.05 -11.68
C GLN A 108 -10.45 9.53 -11.15
N SER A 109 -11.52 8.78 -11.43
CA SER A 109 -12.87 9.10 -10.93
C SER A 109 -12.95 9.09 -9.40
N LYS A 110 -12.24 8.16 -8.74
CA LYS A 110 -12.17 8.10 -7.27
C LYS A 110 -11.34 9.24 -6.70
N VAL A 111 -10.20 9.55 -7.31
CA VAL A 111 -9.31 10.66 -6.92
C VAL A 111 -10.07 11.99 -6.98
N GLN A 112 -10.75 12.26 -8.09
CA GLN A 112 -11.53 13.50 -8.25
C GLN A 112 -12.60 13.62 -7.16
N LYS A 113 -13.39 12.55 -6.97
CA LYS A 113 -14.43 12.52 -5.93
C LYS A 113 -13.86 12.79 -4.53
N HIS A 114 -12.72 12.20 -4.21
CA HIS A 114 -12.07 12.36 -2.91
C HIS A 114 -11.56 13.79 -2.67
N GLN A 115 -11.05 14.44 -3.73
CA GLN A 115 -10.65 15.84 -3.71
C GLN A 115 -11.85 16.76 -3.56
N ASP A 116 -12.92 16.54 -4.32
CA ASP A 116 -14.16 17.33 -4.22
C ASP A 116 -14.77 17.24 -2.79
N GLU A 117 -14.75 16.05 -2.18
CA GLU A 117 -15.18 15.84 -0.80
C GLU A 117 -14.28 16.54 0.23
N ALA A 118 -12.97 16.58 -0.02
CA ALA A 118 -12.02 17.28 0.82
C ALA A 118 -12.25 18.80 0.76
N ASP A 119 -12.36 19.37 -0.44
CA ASP A 119 -12.58 20.80 -0.66
C ASP A 119 -13.90 21.27 -0.04
N SER A 120 -14.96 20.47 -0.18
CA SER A 120 -16.25 20.75 0.43
C SER A 120 -16.23 20.65 1.96
N SER A 121 -15.35 19.83 2.54
CA SER A 121 -15.31 19.57 3.98
C SER A 121 -14.31 20.44 4.74
N MET A 122 -13.28 20.96 4.06
CA MET A 122 -12.14 21.66 4.66
C MET A 122 -12.24 23.19 4.58
N ASP A 123 -13.39 23.74 4.14
CA ASP A 123 -13.71 25.19 4.08
C ASP A 123 -12.57 26.08 3.59
N GLY A 124 -11.90 25.65 2.51
CA GLY A 124 -10.87 26.45 1.84
C GLY A 124 -9.50 26.53 2.55
N LEU A 125 -9.18 25.62 3.48
CA LEU A 125 -7.79 25.42 3.89
C LEU A 125 -6.95 25.04 2.67
N ASP A 126 -5.96 25.84 2.31
CA ASP A 126 -4.99 25.49 1.26
C ASP A 126 -4.01 24.45 1.81
N ILE A 127 -4.46 23.20 1.82
CA ILE A 127 -3.69 22.12 2.43
C ILE A 127 -2.46 21.77 1.60
N LEU A 128 -2.44 22.15 0.32
CA LEU A 128 -1.30 21.92 -0.56
C LEU A 128 -0.07 22.74 -0.14
N GLU A 129 -0.24 23.93 0.43
CA GLU A 129 0.84 24.70 1.07
C GLU A 129 1.47 23.94 2.27
N HIS A 130 0.69 23.07 2.90
CA HIS A 130 1.02 22.40 4.15
C HIS A 130 1.52 20.95 3.96
N CYS A 131 1.35 20.40 2.76
CA CYS A 131 1.87 19.11 2.38
C CYS A 131 3.39 19.14 2.20
N THR A 132 4.06 18.02 2.45
CA THR A 132 5.40 17.80 1.93
C THR A 132 5.29 17.41 0.45
N PRO A 133 5.98 18.09 -0.49
CA PRO A 133 6.12 17.57 -1.84
C PRO A 133 6.68 16.15 -1.75
N LEU A 134 6.01 15.20 -2.40
CA LEU A 134 6.56 13.87 -2.58
C LEU A 134 7.73 14.03 -3.55
N GLU A 135 8.96 14.03 -3.05
CA GLU A 135 10.08 13.70 -3.93
C GLU A 135 9.79 12.30 -4.48
N PRO A 136 9.86 12.10 -5.81
CA PRO A 136 9.73 10.78 -6.38
C PRO A 136 10.72 9.87 -5.67
N ILE A 137 10.21 8.91 -4.90
CA ILE A 137 11.07 7.83 -4.42
C ILE A 137 11.45 7.10 -5.69
N ASP A 138 12.72 7.26 -6.11
CA ASP A 138 13.31 6.54 -7.24
C ASP A 138 13.20 5.02 -6.98
N TYR A 139 12.03 4.47 -7.29
CA TYR A 139 11.68 3.05 -7.22
C TYR A 139 12.36 2.26 -8.35
N ILE A 140 13.40 2.84 -8.97
CA ILE A 140 14.20 2.27 -10.06
C ILE A 140 15.32 1.36 -9.50
N GLY A 141 15.61 1.40 -8.20
CA GLY A 141 16.73 0.67 -7.59
C GLY A 141 16.57 -0.86 -7.43
N PHE A 142 15.39 -1.44 -7.69
CA PHE A 142 15.13 -2.87 -7.46
C PHE A 142 14.65 -3.67 -8.69
N LEU A 143 14.58 -3.05 -9.87
CA LEU A 143 14.36 -3.79 -11.11
C LEU A 143 15.71 -4.35 -11.60
N PRO A 144 15.84 -5.67 -11.83
CA PRO A 144 16.99 -6.21 -12.53
C PRO A 144 17.10 -5.49 -13.88
N SER A 145 18.19 -4.72 -14.05
CA SER A 145 18.54 -4.10 -15.32
C SER A 145 18.69 -5.20 -16.37
N HIS A 146 17.60 -5.48 -17.10
CA HIS A 146 17.69 -6.26 -18.32
C HIS A 146 18.24 -5.33 -19.40
N TYR A 147 19.56 -5.31 -19.45
CA TYR A 147 20.39 -4.73 -20.48
C TYR A 147 19.99 -5.30 -21.83
N TYR A 148 19.14 -4.60 -22.58
CA TYR A 148 19.08 -4.78 -24.03
C TYR A 148 19.96 -3.71 -24.66
N GLY A 149 21.13 -4.17 -25.08
CA GLY A 149 22.09 -3.39 -25.85
C GLY A 149 21.41 -2.84 -27.09
N ILE A 150 21.39 -1.52 -27.19
CA ILE A 150 21.17 -0.82 -28.44
C ILE A 150 22.44 -1.02 -29.27
N GLU A 151 22.40 -1.92 -30.25
CA GLU A 151 23.36 -1.87 -31.36
C GLU A 151 23.11 -0.58 -32.15
N PRO A 152 24.14 0.27 -32.36
CA PRO A 152 23.98 1.44 -33.21
C PRO A 152 23.90 0.96 -34.67
N LEU A 153 22.72 1.13 -35.26
CA LEU A 153 22.55 0.97 -36.70
C LEU A 153 23.33 2.08 -37.42
N ASP A 154 24.21 1.61 -38.30
CA ASP A 154 25.13 2.36 -39.14
C ASP A 154 24.44 3.46 -39.94
N GLY A 155 25.09 4.61 -40.02
CA GLY A 155 24.53 5.84 -40.57
C GLY A 155 24.56 5.89 -42.08
N GLU A 156 23.57 6.57 -42.66
CA GLU A 156 23.78 7.36 -43.87
C GLU A 156 23.05 8.70 -43.75
N ASP A 157 23.78 9.74 -44.18
CA ASP A 157 23.55 11.16 -44.02
C ASP A 157 22.21 11.65 -44.61
N GLN A 158 21.57 12.58 -43.92
CA GLN A 158 20.85 13.66 -44.59
C GLN A 158 20.74 14.89 -43.69
N ASP A 159 21.38 15.96 -44.17
CA ASP A 159 21.42 17.29 -43.59
C ASP A 159 20.00 17.90 -43.49
N GLN A 160 19.51 18.06 -42.27
CA GLN A 160 18.45 19.02 -41.97
C GLN A 160 18.87 19.77 -40.71
N GLU A 161 19.14 21.06 -40.88
CA GLU A 161 19.27 21.99 -39.76
C GLU A 161 17.92 22.06 -39.04
N ASP A 162 17.71 21.17 -38.07
CA ASP A 162 16.56 21.25 -37.18
C ASP A 162 16.77 22.45 -36.26
N GLU A 163 16.08 23.53 -36.60
CA GLU A 163 15.77 24.66 -35.74
C GLU A 163 15.40 24.13 -34.34
N TYR A 164 16.17 24.54 -33.33
CA TYR A 164 15.88 24.23 -31.93
C TYR A 164 14.53 24.87 -31.59
N ILE A 165 13.45 24.14 -31.82
CA ILE A 165 12.17 24.43 -31.19
C ILE A 165 12.41 24.15 -29.72
N GLU A 166 12.58 25.23 -28.95
CA GLU A 166 12.44 25.25 -27.50
C GLU A 166 11.11 24.53 -27.22
N GLY A 167 11.20 23.25 -26.85
CA GLY A 167 10.03 22.47 -26.52
C GLY A 167 9.35 23.20 -25.38
N GLU A 168 8.17 23.76 -25.64
CA GLU A 168 7.25 24.09 -24.57
C GLU A 168 7.24 22.88 -23.63
N ASP A 169 7.57 23.10 -22.36
CA ASP A 169 7.33 22.13 -21.31
C ASP A 169 5.83 21.80 -21.40
N ILE A 170 5.49 20.75 -22.14
CA ILE A 170 4.16 20.18 -22.13
C ILE A 170 3.98 19.77 -20.68
N GLU A 171 3.19 20.55 -19.93
CA GLU A 171 2.78 20.24 -18.57
C GLU A 171 2.23 18.82 -18.60
N GLY A 172 3.08 17.86 -18.25
CA GLY A 172 2.81 16.45 -18.46
C GLY A 172 1.58 16.11 -17.63
N VAL A 173 0.52 15.63 -18.29
CA VAL A 173 -0.67 15.14 -17.58
C VAL A 173 -0.20 14.05 -16.61
N VAL A 174 -0.22 14.38 -15.31
CA VAL A 174 0.23 13.46 -14.26
C VAL A 174 -0.69 12.23 -14.27
N PRO A 175 -0.16 11.00 -14.44
CA PRO A 175 -0.97 9.79 -14.39
C PRO A 175 -1.72 9.67 -13.07
N PRO A 176 -2.96 9.16 -13.05
CA PRO A 176 -3.79 9.09 -11.84
C PRO A 176 -3.16 8.25 -10.70
N GLU A 177 -2.29 7.29 -11.03
CA GLU A 177 -1.48 6.51 -10.08
C GLU A 177 -0.40 7.30 -9.36
N ASP A 178 -0.01 8.46 -9.89
CA ASP A 178 1.03 9.34 -9.35
C ASP A 178 0.46 10.65 -8.81
N VAL A 179 -0.84 10.87 -8.93
CA VAL A 179 -1.52 12.03 -8.33
C VAL A 179 -1.43 11.95 -6.81
N CYS A 180 -0.90 12.99 -6.18
CA CYS A 180 -0.93 13.12 -4.73
C CYS A 180 -2.35 13.46 -4.28
N ILE A 181 -3.00 12.55 -3.57
CA ILE A 181 -4.27 12.85 -2.90
C ILE A 181 -4.05 13.48 -1.53
N TRP A 182 -5.00 14.30 -1.11
CA TRP A 182 -4.97 14.84 0.23
C TRP A 182 -5.23 13.74 1.27
N MET A 183 -4.30 13.60 2.22
CA MET A 183 -4.40 12.72 3.40
C MET A 183 -3.69 13.41 4.58
N PRO A 184 -4.16 13.25 5.84
CA PRO A 184 -3.51 13.88 6.99
C PRO A 184 -2.04 13.46 7.17
N SER A 185 -1.66 12.24 6.76
CA SER A 185 -0.28 11.75 6.74
C SER A 185 0.67 12.53 5.82
N LYS A 186 0.15 13.27 4.82
CA LYS A 186 0.96 14.15 3.96
C LYS A 186 1.28 15.50 4.62
N LEU A 187 0.65 15.81 5.75
CA LEU A 187 0.94 17.02 6.52
C LEU A 187 2.34 16.92 7.15
N LYS A 188 3.07 18.04 7.15
CA LYS A 188 4.34 18.13 7.90
C LYS A 188 4.11 17.78 9.37
N LEU A 189 5.08 17.07 9.97
CA LEU A 189 4.99 16.59 11.34
C LEU A 189 4.57 17.72 12.32
N GLY A 190 3.57 17.45 13.15
CA GLY A 190 3.06 18.41 14.15
C GLY A 190 2.08 19.47 13.60
N ARG A 191 1.96 19.65 12.28
CA ARG A 191 1.04 20.63 11.68
C ARG A 191 -0.44 20.26 11.84
N GLY A 192 -0.77 18.97 11.82
CA GLY A 192 -2.16 18.53 12.02
C GLY A 192 -2.78 19.08 13.30
N LYS A 193 -2.04 19.05 14.42
CA LYS A 193 -2.50 19.65 15.70
C LYS A 193 -2.54 21.17 15.64
N ALA A 194 -1.58 21.81 14.98
CA ALA A 194 -1.51 23.27 14.87
C ALA A 194 -2.67 23.87 14.04
N VAL A 195 -3.20 23.12 13.08
CA VAL A 195 -4.31 23.52 12.19
C VAL A 195 -5.66 22.97 12.69
N GLY A 196 -5.71 22.34 13.87
CA GLY A 196 -6.95 21.77 14.44
C GLY A 196 -7.38 20.43 13.84
N LEU A 197 -6.63 19.88 12.88
CA LEU A 197 -6.87 18.57 12.25
C LEU A 197 -6.25 17.40 13.03
N GLY A 198 -5.89 17.60 14.31
CA GLY A 198 -5.22 16.58 15.12
C GLY A 198 -6.04 15.30 15.31
N TYR A 199 -7.37 15.41 15.32
CA TYR A 199 -8.26 14.26 15.41
C TYR A 199 -8.23 13.41 14.12
N LEU A 200 -8.17 14.02 12.94
CA LEU A 200 -8.07 13.30 11.66
C LEU A 200 -6.77 12.50 11.56
N VAL A 201 -5.66 13.09 12.04
CA VAL A 201 -4.36 12.39 12.08
C VAL A 201 -4.43 11.15 12.98
N GLU A 202 -5.13 11.24 14.12
CA GLU A 202 -5.29 10.11 15.04
C GLU A 202 -6.25 9.05 14.47
N GLU A 203 -7.36 9.46 13.87
CA GLU A 203 -8.30 8.57 13.17
C GLU A 203 -7.59 7.81 12.03
N GLU A 204 -6.83 8.51 11.19
CA GLU A 204 -6.03 7.90 10.11
C GLU A 204 -5.01 6.91 10.67
N LEU A 205 -4.28 7.28 11.74
CA LEU A 205 -3.28 6.41 12.35
C LEU A 205 -3.89 5.08 12.81
N GLN A 206 -5.06 5.12 13.44
CA GLN A 206 -5.76 3.91 13.88
C GLN A 206 -6.21 3.07 12.67
N LEU A 207 -6.78 3.70 11.64
CA LEU A 207 -7.19 3.01 10.41
C LEU A 207 -6.00 2.31 9.73
N CYS A 208 -4.85 2.99 9.62
CA CYS A 208 -3.62 2.44 9.08
C CYS A 208 -3.08 1.27 9.90
N GLN A 209 -3.18 1.30 11.23
CA GLN A 209 -2.83 0.15 12.08
C GLN A 209 -3.72 -1.07 11.78
N GLY A 210 -5.02 -0.86 11.59
CA GLY A 210 -5.95 -1.90 11.16
C GLY A 210 -5.62 -2.46 9.78
N GLN A 211 -5.32 -1.60 8.81
CA GLN A 211 -4.92 -1.99 7.46
C GLN A 211 -3.62 -2.81 7.47
N ALA A 212 -2.65 -2.43 8.30
CA ALA A 212 -1.39 -3.17 8.47
C ALA A 212 -1.66 -4.56 9.06
N SER A 213 -2.56 -4.66 10.05
CA SER A 213 -3.01 -5.93 10.63
C SER A 213 -3.63 -6.86 9.57
N ASP A 214 -4.53 -6.33 8.75
CA ASP A 214 -5.20 -7.07 7.68
C ASP A 214 -4.22 -7.52 6.59
N SER A 215 -3.29 -6.65 6.21
CA SER A 215 -2.24 -6.97 5.24
C SER A 215 -1.32 -8.07 5.75
N LEU A 216 -0.93 -8.02 7.02
CA LEU A 216 -0.15 -9.07 7.66
C LEU A 216 -0.91 -10.41 7.72
N ALA A 217 -2.22 -10.37 8.00
CA ALA A 217 -3.06 -11.55 7.97
C ALA A 217 -3.14 -12.17 6.57
N ARG A 218 -3.30 -11.36 5.52
CA ARG A 218 -3.27 -11.80 4.11
C ARG A 218 -1.93 -12.44 3.75
N LEU A 219 -0.82 -11.83 4.12
CA LEU A 219 0.53 -12.37 3.87
C LEU A 219 0.72 -13.73 4.53
N ARG A 220 0.32 -13.88 5.80
CA ARG A 220 0.38 -15.17 6.51
C ARG A 220 -0.44 -16.24 5.82
N ALA A 221 -1.65 -15.92 5.35
CA ALA A 221 -2.49 -16.85 4.62
C ALA A 221 -1.88 -17.26 3.27
N ALA A 222 -1.36 -16.30 2.49
CA ALA A 222 -0.69 -16.57 1.22
C ALA A 222 0.54 -17.47 1.40
N LEU A 223 1.38 -17.19 2.40
CA LEU A 223 2.55 -18.02 2.73
C LEU A 223 2.15 -19.43 3.19
N GLY A 224 1.08 -19.54 3.99
CA GLY A 224 0.52 -20.83 4.40
C GLY A 224 0.08 -21.68 3.19
N ASN A 225 -0.62 -21.05 2.25
CA ASN A 225 -1.05 -21.71 1.01
C ASN A 225 0.14 -22.16 0.16
N LEU A 226 1.14 -21.29 -0.03
CA LEU A 226 2.38 -21.66 -0.74
C LEU A 226 3.06 -22.86 -0.06
N ALA A 227 3.24 -22.83 1.26
CA ALA A 227 3.90 -23.91 1.98
C ALA A 227 3.20 -25.27 1.82
N ILE A 228 1.87 -25.27 1.74
CA ILE A 228 1.08 -26.48 1.47
C ILE A 228 1.33 -26.98 0.04
N LEU A 229 1.26 -26.08 -0.96
CA LEU A 229 1.50 -26.44 -2.36
C LEU A 229 2.90 -27.02 -2.56
N TYR A 230 3.93 -26.41 -1.95
CA TYR A 230 5.30 -26.92 -2.02
C TYR A 230 5.46 -28.30 -1.37
N ARG A 231 4.73 -28.60 -0.29
CA ARG A 231 4.76 -29.94 0.34
C ARG A 231 4.00 -31.01 -0.44
N GLN A 232 3.03 -30.62 -1.26
CA GLN A 232 2.23 -31.55 -2.06
C GLN A 232 2.86 -31.85 -3.43
N ASN A 233 3.69 -30.95 -3.94
CA ASN A 233 4.39 -31.07 -5.23
C ASN A 233 5.85 -31.58 -5.10
N LEU A 234 6.27 -32.00 -3.92
CA LEU A 234 7.51 -32.72 -3.62
C LEU A 234 7.18 -34.15 -3.19
#